data_AF-A0A971T647-F1
#
_entry.id   AF-A0A971T647-F1
#
_cell.length_a   1.000
_cell.length_b   1.000
_cell.length_c   1.000
_cell.angle_alpha   90.00
_cell.angle_beta   90.00
_cell.angle_gamma   90.00
#
_symmetry.space_group_name_H-M   'P 1'
#
loop_
_entity.id
_entity.type
_entity.pdbx_description
1 polymer ?
#
loop_
_entity_poly.entity_id
_entity_poly.type
_entity_poly.pdbx_seq_one_letter_code
_entity_poly.pdbx_strand_id
1 'polypeptide(L)'
;MKRSIILAVLLCFVLALPVSAAPNVILDGEPLHFTDAAPTIENGRTLVPLRAIFEAMGAEVFWDSNKNTATAIKANTKVVLPIGSTQPTINGSVQQLDVPAKIVNGRTLAPLRFVGEAFGGNVRWDQGTQTIYITSPEASLNLSSAQKIIVHFIDVGQADAIYISLPDDQDILIDAGNRVDGSTVVSYLKNQGVDDIELLIATHPHEDHIGGISDVLNMFDVENIIDSGYPSNTAAFNSYFTSVQAEGAKYAQAAYQSFNYGNASFKILTGHEYWEEVNNYSVVCRLDTGDIEFLFMGDAESPVESNLYGEISAEILKVGHHGSNSGSTQAFLNKVYPQAAIISVGEGNDYGHPSDGLLTRLQSTGAKIYRTDKQGTIIVTTDGSSFSINASPCSQTGYPVITPVKNIGDSGQYIGNKNSKKFHRSSCSYLPKPANQILFDTRNDAVQAGFEPCQRCKP
;
A
#
# COMPACT_ATOMS: atom_id res chain seq x y z
N MET A 1 -80.60 -6.31 0.88
CA MET A 1 -79.35 -6.33 1.69
C MET A 1 -78.47 -7.45 1.16
N LYS A 2 -77.42 -7.12 0.40
CA LYS A 2 -76.41 -8.08 -0.08
C LYS A 2 -75.13 -7.83 0.71
N ARG A 3 -74.61 -8.84 1.41
CA ARG A 3 -73.26 -8.82 2.01
C ARG A 3 -72.42 -9.85 1.27
N SER A 4 -71.45 -9.36 0.50
CA SER A 4 -70.41 -10.18 -0.14
C SER A 4 -69.34 -10.52 0.90
N ILE A 5 -68.97 -11.79 0.99
CA ILE A 5 -67.83 -12.28 1.78
C ILE A 5 -66.65 -12.38 0.81
N ILE A 6 -65.57 -11.65 1.08
CA ILE A 6 -64.29 -11.77 0.38
C ILE A 6 -63.41 -12.68 1.24
N LEU A 7 -63.02 -13.83 0.67
CA LEU A 7 -62.08 -14.77 1.26
C LEU A 7 -60.67 -14.39 0.80
N ALA A 8 -59.83 -13.91 1.74
CA ALA A 8 -58.43 -13.60 1.46
C ALA A 8 -57.57 -14.85 1.72
N VAL A 9 -56.96 -15.39 0.67
CA VAL A 9 -55.94 -16.45 0.77
C VAL A 9 -54.60 -15.79 1.06
N LEU A 10 -54.07 -16.03 2.26
CA LEU A 10 -52.75 -15.54 2.68
C LEU A 10 -51.68 -16.54 2.20
N LEU A 11 -50.95 -16.19 1.15
CA LEU A 11 -49.82 -16.98 0.63
C LEU A 11 -48.55 -16.59 1.42
N CYS A 12 -48.15 -17.43 2.39
CA CYS A 12 -46.88 -17.25 3.10
C CYS A 12 -45.70 -17.60 2.18
N PHE A 13 -45.00 -16.58 1.68
CA PHE A 13 -43.67 -16.73 1.11
C PHE A 13 -42.65 -16.85 2.24
N VAL A 14 -42.08 -18.04 2.43
CA VAL A 14 -40.88 -18.23 3.25
C VAL A 14 -39.69 -17.71 2.43
N LEU A 15 -39.20 -16.52 2.77
CA LEU A 15 -37.94 -15.98 2.23
C LEU A 15 -36.79 -16.85 2.77
N ALA A 16 -36.23 -17.70 1.91
CA ALA A 16 -34.96 -18.36 2.18
C ALA A 16 -33.85 -17.30 2.05
N LEU A 17 -33.15 -17.02 3.15
CA LEU A 17 -31.95 -16.18 3.11
C LEU A 17 -30.88 -16.88 2.26
N PRO A 18 -30.13 -16.15 1.41
CA PRO A 18 -29.06 -16.75 0.62
C PRO A 18 -27.98 -17.27 1.57
N VAL A 19 -27.72 -18.58 1.52
CA VAL A 19 -26.57 -19.19 2.16
C VAL A 19 -25.34 -18.72 1.38
N SER A 20 -24.42 -17.98 2.02
CA SER A 20 -23.14 -17.63 1.41
C SER A 20 -22.42 -18.91 0.99
N ALA A 21 -21.88 -18.95 -0.22
CA ALA A 21 -21.06 -20.06 -0.68
C ALA A 21 -19.85 -20.24 0.26
N ALA A 22 -19.41 -21.49 0.43
CA ALA A 22 -18.23 -21.80 1.20
C ALA A 22 -16.98 -21.25 0.48
N PRO A 23 -16.04 -20.62 1.19
CA PRO A 23 -14.79 -20.16 0.59
C PRO A 23 -13.96 -21.28 -0.04
N ASN A 24 -13.27 -20.95 -1.13
CA ASN A 24 -12.22 -21.80 -1.69
C ASN A 24 -10.94 -21.68 -0.84
N VAL A 25 -10.12 -22.73 -0.78
CA VAL A 25 -8.81 -22.68 -0.13
C VAL A 25 -7.77 -23.22 -1.10
N ILE A 26 -6.69 -22.46 -1.31
CA ILE A 26 -5.53 -22.82 -2.10
C ILE A 26 -4.32 -22.79 -1.16
N LEU A 27 -3.58 -23.89 -1.07
CA LEU A 27 -2.35 -24.00 -0.29
C LEU A 27 -1.19 -24.22 -1.26
N ASP A 28 -0.19 -23.35 -1.24
CA ASP A 28 1.01 -23.44 -2.08
C ASP A 28 0.69 -23.57 -3.58
N GLY A 29 -0.37 -22.91 -4.03
CA GLY A 29 -0.86 -22.97 -5.41
C GLY A 29 -1.84 -24.11 -5.70
N GLU A 30 -1.96 -25.08 -4.79
CA GLU A 30 -2.82 -26.26 -4.97
C GLU A 30 -4.18 -26.10 -4.27
N PRO A 31 -5.32 -26.31 -4.98
CA PRO A 31 -6.64 -26.27 -4.37
C PRO A 31 -6.83 -27.37 -3.31
N LEU A 32 -7.32 -26.99 -2.13
CA LEU A 32 -7.72 -27.93 -1.09
C LEU A 32 -9.19 -28.29 -1.21
N HIS A 33 -9.48 -29.59 -1.26
CA HIS A 33 -10.82 -30.12 -1.32
C HIS A 33 -11.28 -30.61 0.06
N PHE A 34 -12.45 -30.17 0.50
CA PHE A 34 -13.02 -30.54 1.79
C PHE A 34 -14.28 -31.39 1.61
N THR A 35 -14.21 -32.67 1.96
CA THR A 35 -15.32 -33.62 1.77
C THR A 35 -16.28 -33.68 2.95
N ASP A 36 -15.79 -33.50 4.17
CA ASP A 36 -16.56 -33.81 5.39
C ASP A 36 -17.08 -32.56 6.12
N ALA A 37 -16.40 -31.43 5.96
CA ALA A 37 -16.83 -30.14 6.46
C ALA A 37 -16.17 -29.05 5.61
N ALA A 38 -16.95 -28.11 5.09
CA ALA A 38 -16.44 -27.00 4.30
C ALA A 38 -16.02 -25.81 5.21
N PRO A 39 -15.16 -24.91 4.73
CA PRO A 39 -14.96 -23.59 5.33
C PRO A 39 -16.29 -22.85 5.50
N THR A 40 -16.47 -22.16 6.62
CA THR A 40 -17.69 -21.38 6.91
C THR A 40 -17.34 -19.96 7.35
N ILE A 41 -18.20 -18.99 7.02
CA ILE A 41 -18.08 -17.62 7.51
C ILE A 41 -19.14 -17.41 8.59
N GLU A 42 -18.71 -17.03 9.79
CA GLU A 42 -19.58 -16.78 10.93
C GLU A 42 -19.20 -15.44 11.57
N ASN A 43 -20.15 -14.51 11.65
CA ASN A 43 -19.94 -13.17 12.22
C ASN A 43 -18.70 -12.45 11.64
N GLY A 44 -18.44 -12.60 10.35
CA GLY A 44 -17.27 -11.99 9.70
C GLY A 44 -15.93 -12.67 10.03
N ARG A 45 -15.97 -13.91 10.51
CA ARG A 45 -14.78 -14.75 10.75
C ARG A 45 -14.89 -16.05 9.97
N THR A 46 -13.85 -16.36 9.23
CA THR A 46 -13.76 -17.60 8.47
C THR A 46 -13.22 -18.71 9.37
N LEU A 47 -13.97 -19.79 9.51
CA LEU A 47 -13.58 -21.02 10.18
C LEU A 47 -13.27 -22.08 9.14
N VAL A 48 -12.16 -22.77 9.30
CA VAL A 48 -11.67 -23.77 8.33
C VAL A 48 -11.44 -25.13 8.97
N PRO A 49 -11.54 -26.23 8.21
CA PRO A 49 -11.23 -27.58 8.69
C PRO A 49 -9.75 -27.70 9.05
N LEU A 50 -9.45 -27.65 10.34
CA LEU A 50 -8.07 -27.55 10.85
C LEU A 50 -7.19 -28.70 10.38
N ARG A 51 -7.70 -29.94 10.48
CA ARG A 51 -6.94 -31.15 10.14
C ARG A 51 -6.49 -31.12 8.68
N ALA A 52 -7.39 -30.80 7.76
CA ALA A 52 -7.11 -30.84 6.33
C ALA A 52 -5.99 -29.86 5.95
N ILE A 53 -6.03 -28.64 6.49
CA ILE A 53 -5.00 -27.64 6.21
C ILE A 53 -3.68 -28.01 6.90
N PHE A 54 -3.70 -28.40 8.18
CA PHE A 54 -2.48 -28.77 8.89
C PHE A 54 -1.78 -29.99 8.29
N GLU A 55 -2.52 -31.03 7.90
CA GLU A 55 -1.94 -32.20 7.22
C GLU A 55 -1.40 -31.83 5.84
N ALA A 56 -2.09 -30.97 5.09
CA ALA A 56 -1.60 -30.48 3.80
C ALA A 56 -0.33 -29.61 3.95
N MET A 57 -0.18 -28.88 5.06
CA MET A 57 1.05 -28.17 5.44
C MET A 57 2.16 -29.09 5.98
N GLY A 58 1.91 -30.40 6.05
CA GLY A 58 2.87 -31.42 6.50
C GLY A 58 2.91 -31.68 8.00
N ALA A 59 1.89 -31.27 8.76
CA ALA A 59 1.79 -31.54 10.19
C ALA A 59 1.03 -32.84 10.49
N GLU A 60 1.43 -33.55 11.54
CA GLU A 60 0.66 -34.66 12.09
C GLU A 60 -0.38 -34.14 13.08
N VAL A 61 -1.65 -34.54 12.94
CA VAL A 61 -2.76 -34.04 13.77
C VAL A 61 -3.38 -35.15 14.63
N PHE A 62 -3.37 -34.93 15.94
CA PHE A 62 -3.87 -35.84 16.97
C PHE A 62 -5.14 -35.28 17.63
N TRP A 63 -6.03 -36.17 18.04
CA TRP A 63 -7.24 -35.84 18.79
C TRP A 63 -7.23 -36.54 20.15
N ASP A 64 -7.37 -35.76 21.23
CA ASP A 64 -7.58 -36.26 22.60
C ASP A 64 -9.07 -36.07 22.96
N SER A 65 -9.84 -37.16 22.91
CA SER A 65 -11.27 -37.14 23.22
C SER A 65 -11.57 -36.89 24.70
N ASN A 66 -10.66 -37.22 25.60
CA ASN A 66 -10.87 -37.02 27.03
C ASN A 66 -10.72 -35.54 27.41
N LYS A 67 -9.89 -34.80 26.66
CA LYS A 67 -9.65 -33.37 26.89
C LYS A 67 -10.38 -32.46 25.91
N ASN A 68 -11.02 -33.01 24.88
CA ASN A 68 -11.56 -32.27 23.74
C ASN A 68 -10.53 -31.32 23.13
N THR A 69 -9.36 -31.86 22.78
CA THR A 69 -8.21 -31.06 22.32
C THR A 69 -7.65 -31.64 21.02
N ALA A 70 -7.48 -30.77 20.03
CA ALA A 70 -6.68 -31.06 18.84
C ALA A 70 -5.23 -30.65 19.09
N THR A 71 -4.27 -31.52 18.74
CA THR A 71 -2.84 -31.21 18.81
C THR A 71 -2.23 -31.45 17.44
N ALA A 72 -1.42 -30.52 16.95
CA ALA A 72 -0.71 -30.69 15.68
C ALA A 72 0.79 -30.47 15.87
N ILE A 73 1.60 -31.26 15.17
CA ILE A 73 3.06 -31.22 15.28
C ILE A 73 3.67 -31.20 13.87
N LYS A 74 4.54 -30.22 13.59
CA LYS A 74 5.40 -30.15 12.40
C LYS A 74 6.79 -29.75 12.85
N ALA A 75 7.80 -30.56 12.54
CA ALA A 75 9.18 -30.34 12.97
C ALA A 75 9.28 -30.02 14.49
N ASN A 76 9.74 -28.82 14.85
CA ASN A 76 9.87 -28.34 16.23
C ASN A 76 8.66 -27.55 16.75
N THR A 77 7.61 -27.39 15.94
CA THR A 77 6.42 -26.61 16.29
C THR A 77 5.28 -27.52 16.73
N LYS A 78 4.74 -27.23 17.92
CA LYS A 78 3.60 -27.91 18.51
C LYS A 78 2.46 -26.94 18.75
N VAL A 79 1.33 -27.22 18.13
CA VAL A 79 0.08 -26.48 18.29
C VAL A 79 -0.86 -27.30 19.18
N VAL A 80 -1.44 -26.68 20.21
CA VAL A 80 -2.44 -27.30 21.08
C VAL A 80 -3.68 -26.43 21.13
N LEU A 81 -4.80 -26.97 20.67
CA LEU A 81 -6.07 -26.27 20.52
C LEU A 81 -7.19 -27.00 21.31
N PRO A 82 -7.49 -26.56 22.53
CA PRO A 82 -8.67 -27.00 23.26
C PRO A 82 -9.95 -26.47 22.59
N ILE A 83 -10.89 -27.35 22.27
CA ILE A 83 -12.15 -26.97 21.63
C ILE A 83 -13.01 -26.15 22.61
N GLY A 84 -13.62 -25.07 22.12
CA GLY A 84 -14.39 -24.13 22.93
C GLY A 84 -13.54 -23.07 23.66
N SER A 85 -12.21 -23.16 23.61
CA SER A 85 -11.30 -22.14 24.16
C SER A 85 -10.90 -21.12 23.10
N THR A 86 -10.73 -19.87 23.51
CA THR A 86 -10.10 -18.81 22.72
C THR A 86 -8.59 -18.73 22.93
N GLN A 87 -8.02 -19.64 23.72
CA GLN A 87 -6.61 -19.62 24.15
C GLN A 87 -5.88 -20.92 23.80
N PRO A 88 -5.64 -21.21 22.50
CA PRO A 88 -4.70 -22.25 22.12
C PRO A 88 -3.26 -21.85 22.44
N THR A 89 -2.34 -22.81 22.29
CA THR A 89 -0.91 -22.54 22.42
C THR A 89 -0.14 -22.99 21.20
N ILE A 90 0.92 -22.26 20.87
CA ILE A 90 1.97 -22.64 19.91
C ILE A 90 3.27 -22.68 20.70
N ASN A 91 3.93 -23.85 20.74
CA ASN A 91 5.14 -24.08 21.55
C ASN A 91 4.97 -23.68 23.02
N GLY A 92 3.75 -23.86 23.56
CA GLY A 92 3.40 -23.47 24.94
C GLY A 92 3.08 -21.98 25.14
N SER A 93 3.33 -21.13 24.14
CA SER A 93 2.94 -19.72 24.17
C SER A 93 1.47 -19.55 23.80
N VAL A 94 0.70 -18.86 24.64
CA VAL A 94 -0.75 -18.65 24.43
C VAL A 94 -1.00 -17.70 23.27
N GLN A 95 -1.84 -18.12 22.35
CA GLN A 95 -2.39 -17.29 21.27
C GLN A 95 -3.82 -16.90 21.61
N GLN A 96 -4.26 -15.72 21.17
CA GLN A 96 -5.64 -15.28 21.36
C GLN A 96 -6.45 -15.44 20.08
N LEU A 97 -7.59 -16.12 20.18
CA LEU A 97 -8.56 -16.25 19.11
C LEU A 97 -9.76 -15.33 19.35
N ASP A 98 -10.23 -14.68 18.29
CA ASP A 98 -11.48 -13.90 18.32
C ASP A 98 -12.71 -14.79 18.53
N VAL A 99 -12.67 -16.02 17.99
CA VAL A 99 -13.75 -17.01 18.05
C VAL A 99 -13.14 -18.36 18.39
N PRO A 100 -13.71 -19.12 19.35
CA PRO A 100 -13.17 -20.43 19.72
C PRO A 100 -13.33 -21.44 18.58
N ALA A 101 -12.43 -22.43 18.54
CA ALA A 101 -12.62 -23.58 17.67
C ALA A 101 -13.80 -24.43 18.13
N LYS A 102 -14.46 -25.08 17.18
CA LYS A 102 -15.68 -25.89 17.42
C LYS A 102 -15.70 -27.15 16.58
N ILE A 103 -16.62 -28.04 16.89
CA ILE A 103 -16.86 -29.25 16.11
C ILE A 103 -18.09 -29.04 15.25
N VAL A 104 -17.95 -29.22 13.93
CA VAL A 104 -19.04 -29.23 12.95
C VAL A 104 -18.93 -30.53 12.16
N ASN A 105 -20.00 -31.33 12.11
CA ASN A 105 -20.02 -32.64 11.43
C ASN A 105 -18.84 -33.57 11.82
N GLY A 106 -18.45 -33.57 13.10
CA GLY A 106 -17.33 -34.39 13.58
C GLY A 106 -15.94 -33.90 13.16
N ARG A 107 -15.83 -32.69 12.58
CA ARG A 107 -14.57 -32.05 12.20
C ARG A 107 -14.32 -30.80 13.02
N THR A 108 -13.07 -30.60 13.43
CA THR A 108 -12.63 -29.38 14.11
C THR A 108 -12.53 -28.24 13.11
N LEU A 109 -13.34 -27.21 13.30
CA LEU A 109 -13.26 -25.94 12.60
C LEU A 109 -12.62 -24.90 13.53
N ALA A 110 -11.62 -24.20 13.03
CA ALA A 110 -10.88 -23.18 13.77
C ALA A 110 -10.68 -21.92 12.92
N PRO A 111 -10.42 -20.75 13.54
CA PRO A 111 -10.20 -19.51 12.81
C PRO A 111 -9.09 -19.65 11.76
N LEU A 112 -9.40 -19.26 10.53
CA LEU A 112 -8.51 -19.38 9.37
C LEU A 112 -7.10 -18.87 9.67
N ARG A 113 -6.98 -17.65 10.20
CA ARG A 113 -5.68 -17.03 10.45
C ARG A 113 -4.81 -17.88 11.37
N PHE A 114 -5.39 -18.36 12.47
CA PHE A 114 -4.67 -19.27 13.37
C PHE A 114 -4.23 -20.55 12.67
N VAL A 115 -5.09 -21.14 11.83
CA VAL A 115 -4.76 -22.39 11.12
C VAL A 115 -3.71 -22.17 10.02
N GLY A 116 -3.78 -21.09 9.25
CA GLY A 116 -2.81 -20.84 8.18
C GLY A 116 -1.43 -20.39 8.71
N GLU A 117 -1.40 -19.67 9.84
CA GLU A 117 -0.16 -19.07 10.37
C GLU A 117 0.53 -19.92 11.44
N ALA A 118 -0.14 -20.94 12.02
CA ALA A 118 0.42 -21.68 13.16
C ALA A 118 1.76 -22.38 12.89
N PHE A 119 2.07 -22.68 11.62
CA PHE A 119 3.33 -23.26 11.17
C PHE A 119 4.16 -22.30 10.31
N GLY A 120 3.91 -20.98 10.43
CA GLY A 120 4.65 -19.93 9.74
C GLY A 120 4.13 -19.58 8.35
N GLY A 121 2.98 -20.12 7.93
CA GLY A 121 2.40 -19.77 6.62
C GLY A 121 1.76 -18.38 6.63
N ASN A 122 1.62 -17.78 5.45
CA ASN A 122 0.90 -16.51 5.24
C ASN A 122 -0.50 -16.78 4.71
N VAL A 123 -1.48 -15.96 5.10
CA VAL A 123 -2.88 -16.10 4.69
C VAL A 123 -3.39 -14.86 3.98
N ARG A 124 -3.80 -15.00 2.72
CA ARG A 124 -4.47 -13.95 1.94
C ARG A 124 -5.93 -14.30 1.68
N TRP A 125 -6.82 -13.32 1.83
CA TRP A 125 -8.24 -13.45 1.48
C TRP A 125 -8.54 -12.63 0.24
N ASP A 126 -9.10 -13.28 -0.78
CA ASP A 126 -9.61 -12.64 -1.99
C ASP A 126 -11.13 -12.47 -1.88
N GLN A 127 -11.58 -11.23 -1.72
CA GLN A 127 -13.00 -10.94 -1.54
C GLN A 127 -13.82 -11.15 -2.83
N GLY A 128 -13.24 -10.90 -4.01
CA GLY A 128 -13.94 -11.00 -5.30
C GLY A 128 -14.27 -12.45 -5.66
N THR A 129 -13.36 -13.37 -5.35
CA THR A 129 -13.49 -14.80 -5.65
C THR A 129 -13.85 -15.65 -4.43
N GLN A 130 -13.92 -15.06 -3.24
CA GLN A 130 -14.07 -15.76 -1.95
C GLN A 130 -13.03 -16.87 -1.76
N THR A 131 -11.77 -16.58 -2.12
CA THR A 131 -10.68 -17.55 -2.10
C THR A 131 -9.67 -17.22 -1.01
N ILE A 132 -9.30 -18.22 -0.24
CA ILE A 132 -8.25 -18.19 0.76
C ILE A 132 -6.99 -18.74 0.10
N TYR A 133 -5.91 -17.98 0.16
CA TYR A 133 -4.59 -18.44 -0.24
C TYR A 133 -3.75 -18.61 1.02
N ILE A 134 -3.11 -19.77 1.15
CA ILE A 134 -2.14 -20.07 2.20
C ILE A 134 -0.82 -20.37 1.52
N THR A 135 0.25 -19.72 1.94
CA THR A 135 1.61 -19.95 1.43
C THR A 135 2.51 -20.41 2.58
N SER A 136 3.09 -21.60 2.48
CA SER A 136 4.01 -22.15 3.46
C SER A 136 5.38 -21.47 3.42
N PRO A 137 6.15 -21.48 4.53
CA PRO A 137 7.53 -20.98 4.54
C PRO A 137 8.42 -21.62 3.47
N GLU A 138 8.22 -22.90 3.20
CA GLU A 138 8.99 -23.63 2.21
C GLU A 138 8.64 -23.18 0.78
N ALA A 139 7.35 -22.95 0.49
CA ALA A 139 6.92 -22.36 -0.77
C ALA A 139 7.42 -20.92 -0.93
N SER A 140 7.37 -20.09 0.11
CA SER A 140 7.91 -18.72 0.07
C SER A 140 9.43 -18.69 -0.17
N LEU A 141 10.17 -19.65 0.40
CA LEU A 141 11.61 -19.78 0.15
C LEU A 141 11.91 -20.25 -1.28
N ASN A 142 11.07 -21.09 -1.89
CA ASN A 142 11.24 -21.53 -3.28
C ASN A 142 10.91 -20.43 -4.30
N LEU A 143 9.98 -19.51 -3.98
CA LEU A 143 9.75 -18.30 -4.77
C LEU A 143 10.98 -17.35 -4.74
N SER A 144 11.75 -17.38 -3.65
CA SER A 144 12.81 -16.39 -3.36
C SER A 144 14.09 -16.47 -4.21
N SER A 145 14.29 -17.51 -5.04
CA SER A 145 15.47 -17.59 -5.92
C SER A 145 15.22 -17.16 -7.37
N ALA A 146 13.94 -16.98 -7.76
CA ALA A 146 13.54 -16.66 -9.14
C ALA A 146 12.58 -15.46 -9.28
N GLN A 147 12.16 -14.80 -8.17
CA GLN A 147 11.12 -13.76 -8.21
C GLN A 147 11.37 -12.60 -7.22
N LYS A 148 12.60 -12.09 -7.13
CA LYS A 148 12.84 -10.87 -6.35
C LYS A 148 12.61 -9.65 -7.22
N ILE A 149 11.82 -8.71 -6.70
CA ILE A 149 11.65 -7.39 -7.30
C ILE A 149 12.58 -6.44 -6.56
N ILE A 150 13.32 -5.64 -7.32
CA ILE A 150 14.28 -4.68 -6.76
C ILE A 150 13.98 -3.29 -7.30
N VAL A 151 13.69 -2.36 -6.40
CA VAL A 151 13.41 -0.96 -6.73
C VAL A 151 14.57 -0.10 -6.26
N HIS A 152 15.22 0.58 -7.20
CA HIS A 152 16.41 1.40 -7.02
C HIS A 152 16.03 2.87 -7.15
N PHE A 153 16.07 3.61 -6.05
CA PHE A 153 15.95 5.06 -6.03
C PHE A 153 17.36 5.64 -6.18
N ILE A 154 17.75 5.89 -7.43
CA ILE A 154 19.12 6.25 -7.80
C ILE A 154 19.42 7.64 -7.25
N ASP A 155 20.56 7.79 -6.60
CA ASP A 155 21.03 9.09 -6.13
C ASP A 155 21.62 9.88 -7.30
N VAL A 156 20.77 10.72 -7.87
CA VAL A 156 21.09 11.69 -8.94
C VAL A 156 21.03 13.13 -8.41
N GLY A 157 21.17 13.32 -7.09
CA GLY A 157 21.07 14.63 -6.46
C GLY A 157 19.63 15.14 -6.35
N GLN A 158 19.41 16.42 -6.68
CA GLN A 158 18.09 17.05 -6.63
C GLN A 158 17.31 16.72 -7.91
N ALA A 159 16.88 15.46 -8.00
CA ALA A 159 16.22 14.87 -9.16
C ALA A 159 15.63 13.49 -8.82
N ASP A 160 14.82 12.96 -9.74
CA ASP A 160 14.27 11.61 -9.68
C ASP A 160 14.83 10.72 -10.80
N ALA A 161 15.31 9.54 -10.43
CA ALA A 161 15.58 8.43 -11.35
C ALA A 161 15.35 7.12 -10.59
N ILE A 162 14.40 6.31 -11.05
CA ILE A 162 13.97 5.10 -10.35
C ILE A 162 13.99 3.92 -11.31
N TYR A 163 14.84 2.94 -11.03
CA TYR A 163 14.93 1.71 -11.79
C TYR A 163 14.26 0.56 -11.03
N ILE A 164 13.45 -0.22 -11.72
CA ILE A 164 12.72 -1.36 -11.16
C ILE A 164 13.12 -2.59 -11.97
N SER A 165 13.84 -3.50 -11.34
CA SER A 165 14.13 -4.82 -11.86
C SER A 165 13.02 -5.78 -11.42
N LEU A 166 12.32 -6.34 -12.40
CA LEU A 166 11.23 -7.29 -12.24
C LEU A 166 11.71 -8.72 -12.57
N PRO A 167 10.92 -9.75 -12.24
CA PRO A 167 11.21 -11.11 -12.65
C PRO A 167 11.27 -11.25 -14.17
N ASP A 168 11.94 -12.30 -14.63
CA ASP A 168 12.09 -12.65 -16.05
C ASP A 168 12.87 -11.62 -16.88
N ASP A 169 13.81 -10.90 -16.25
CA ASP A 169 14.69 -9.92 -16.91
C ASP A 169 13.86 -8.80 -17.56
N GLN A 170 12.97 -8.22 -16.76
CA GLN A 170 12.08 -7.14 -17.18
C GLN A 170 12.40 -5.89 -16.37
N ASP A 171 12.48 -4.75 -17.02
CA ASP A 171 13.01 -3.51 -16.51
C ASP A 171 12.06 -2.34 -16.77
N ILE A 172 11.77 -1.61 -15.69
CA ILE A 172 11.03 -0.34 -15.75
C ILE A 172 11.94 0.78 -15.30
N LEU A 173 11.96 1.88 -16.05
CA LEU A 173 12.59 3.13 -15.63
C LEU A 173 11.53 4.22 -15.44
N ILE A 174 11.52 4.86 -14.28
CA ILE A 174 10.71 6.06 -14.01
C ILE A 174 11.68 7.22 -13.83
N ASP A 175 11.61 8.17 -14.77
CA ASP A 175 12.49 9.34 -14.86
C ASP A 175 13.99 8.99 -14.93
N ALA A 176 14.83 9.99 -15.26
CA ALA A 176 16.27 9.81 -15.42
C ALA A 176 17.08 11.04 -14.97
N GLY A 177 16.54 11.82 -14.04
CA GLY A 177 17.19 12.98 -13.45
C GLY A 177 17.43 14.14 -14.42
N ASN A 178 18.33 15.04 -14.04
CA ASN A 178 18.72 16.19 -14.86
C ASN A 178 19.48 15.75 -16.11
N ARG A 179 19.64 16.66 -17.07
CA ARG A 179 20.46 16.39 -18.28
C ARG A 179 21.89 15.97 -17.96
N VAL A 180 22.45 16.48 -16.87
CA VAL A 180 23.81 16.13 -16.42
C VAL A 180 23.89 14.76 -15.78
N ASP A 181 22.75 14.20 -15.33
CA ASP A 181 22.67 12.93 -14.63
C ASP A 181 22.53 11.74 -15.59
N GLY A 182 22.19 11.98 -16.86
CA GLY A 182 21.95 10.92 -17.86
C GLY A 182 23.08 9.88 -17.94
N SER A 183 24.33 10.33 -17.99
CA SER A 183 25.50 9.42 -17.98
C SER A 183 25.64 8.59 -16.69
N THR A 184 25.22 9.14 -15.55
CA THR A 184 25.19 8.43 -14.26
C THR A 184 24.11 7.36 -14.28
N VAL A 185 22.90 7.67 -14.74
CA VAL A 185 21.78 6.71 -14.86
C VAL A 185 22.15 5.60 -15.82
N VAL A 186 22.67 5.93 -17.01
CA VAL A 186 23.13 4.94 -18.00
C VAL A 186 24.20 4.01 -17.41
N SER A 187 25.20 4.58 -16.71
CA SER A 187 26.25 3.77 -16.09
C SER A 187 25.69 2.88 -14.98
N TYR A 188 24.69 3.36 -14.23
CA TYR A 188 24.03 2.58 -13.19
C TYR A 188 23.28 1.39 -13.79
N LEU A 189 22.45 1.60 -14.81
CA LEU A 189 21.67 0.55 -15.48
C LEU A 189 22.59 -0.52 -16.08
N LYS A 190 23.66 -0.12 -16.77
CA LYS A 190 24.69 -1.07 -17.28
C LYS A 190 25.31 -1.93 -16.18
N ASN A 191 25.55 -1.35 -15.00
CA ASN A 191 26.10 -2.09 -13.87
C ASN A 191 25.07 -3.02 -13.22
N GLN A 192 23.76 -2.78 -13.41
CA GLN A 192 22.70 -3.70 -13.03
C GLN A 192 22.50 -4.83 -14.05
N GLY A 193 23.08 -4.72 -15.25
CA GLY A 193 22.99 -5.73 -16.30
C GLY A 193 21.86 -5.50 -17.30
N VAL A 194 21.17 -4.36 -17.23
CA VAL A 194 20.09 -3.97 -18.15
C VAL A 194 20.58 -4.04 -19.59
N ASP A 195 19.82 -4.73 -20.44
CA ASP A 195 20.02 -4.82 -21.89
C ASP A 195 18.95 -4.06 -22.67
N ASP A 196 17.68 -4.15 -22.27
CA ASP A 196 16.58 -3.33 -22.77
C ASP A 196 15.64 -2.84 -21.64
N ILE A 197 14.65 -1.99 -21.99
CA ILE A 197 13.69 -1.45 -21.02
C ILE A 197 12.27 -1.63 -21.58
N GLU A 198 11.44 -2.43 -20.92
CA GLU A 198 10.06 -2.66 -21.38
C GLU A 198 9.18 -1.42 -21.23
N LEU A 199 9.39 -0.66 -20.15
CA LEU A 199 8.58 0.50 -19.87
C LEU A 199 9.41 1.65 -19.29
N LEU A 200 9.41 2.76 -20.03
CA LEU A 200 9.92 4.03 -19.56
C LEU A 200 8.77 4.98 -19.24
N ILE A 201 8.74 5.50 -18.01
CA ILE A 201 7.82 6.54 -17.56
C ILE A 201 8.56 7.86 -17.44
N ALA A 202 8.07 8.89 -18.13
CA ALA A 202 8.48 10.28 -17.94
C ALA A 202 7.35 11.02 -17.20
N THR A 203 7.52 11.25 -15.89
CA THR A 203 6.41 11.65 -15.03
C THR A 203 5.83 13.01 -15.43
N HIS A 204 6.66 14.01 -15.67
CA HIS A 204 6.26 15.34 -16.11
C HIS A 204 7.48 16.08 -16.71
N PRO A 205 7.30 17.21 -17.42
CA PRO A 205 8.35 17.72 -18.32
C PRO A 205 9.46 18.56 -17.65
N HIS A 206 9.60 18.51 -16.32
CA HIS A 206 10.69 19.21 -15.64
C HIS A 206 12.03 18.50 -15.83
N GLU A 207 13.09 19.30 -15.87
CA GLU A 207 14.42 18.83 -16.27
C GLU A 207 14.98 17.78 -15.32
N ASP A 208 14.75 17.92 -14.03
CA ASP A 208 15.15 17.00 -12.96
C ASP A 208 14.42 15.64 -12.97
N HIS A 209 13.58 15.43 -13.98
CA HIS A 209 12.89 14.17 -14.25
C HIS A 209 13.25 13.65 -15.65
N ILE A 210 12.99 14.44 -16.69
CA ILE A 210 13.14 13.98 -18.09
C ILE A 210 14.52 14.26 -18.69
N GLY A 211 15.37 15.00 -17.99
CA GLY A 211 16.61 15.54 -18.53
C GLY A 211 17.57 14.47 -19.01
N GLY A 212 17.75 13.40 -18.23
CA GLY A 212 18.65 12.29 -18.58
C GLY A 212 18.07 11.26 -19.54
N ILE A 213 16.77 11.31 -19.86
CA ILE A 213 16.10 10.27 -20.65
C ILE A 213 16.70 10.16 -22.06
N SER A 214 17.13 11.28 -22.66
CA SER A 214 17.75 11.22 -23.98
C SER A 214 19.04 10.39 -24.00
N ASP A 215 19.79 10.35 -22.90
CA ASP A 215 21.00 9.52 -22.80
C ASP A 215 20.64 8.04 -22.63
N VAL A 216 19.54 7.74 -21.95
CA VAL A 216 19.00 6.38 -21.78
C VAL A 216 18.53 5.83 -23.14
N LEU A 217 17.71 6.57 -23.88
CA LEU A 217 17.21 6.18 -25.21
C LEU A 217 18.34 6.04 -26.25
N ASN A 218 19.44 6.79 -26.10
CA ASN A 218 20.61 6.61 -26.96
C ASN A 218 21.40 5.31 -26.66
N MET A 219 21.12 4.64 -25.53
CA MET A 219 21.92 3.52 -25.04
C MET A 219 21.16 2.20 -24.99
N PHE A 220 19.90 2.22 -24.59
CA PHE A 220 19.06 1.05 -24.40
C PHE A 220 17.88 1.13 -25.36
N ASP A 221 17.52 0.00 -25.95
CA ASP A 221 16.28 -0.11 -26.70
C ASP A 221 15.11 -0.07 -25.70
N VAL A 222 14.10 0.76 -25.97
CA VAL A 222 12.91 0.89 -25.11
C VAL A 222 11.66 0.45 -25.84
N GLU A 223 10.88 -0.45 -25.26
CA GLU A 223 9.69 -0.97 -25.93
C GLU A 223 8.50 -0.01 -25.87
N ASN A 224 8.22 0.53 -24.67
CA ASN A 224 7.07 1.39 -24.39
C ASN A 224 7.51 2.64 -23.64
N ILE A 225 7.01 3.79 -24.06
CA ILE A 225 7.25 5.08 -23.42
C ILE A 225 5.91 5.70 -23.05
N ILE A 226 5.75 6.09 -21.80
CA ILE A 226 4.57 6.80 -21.31
C ILE A 226 4.99 8.10 -20.64
N ASP A 227 4.39 9.21 -21.06
CA ASP A 227 4.55 10.50 -20.40
C ASP A 227 3.21 11.17 -20.07
N SER A 228 3.25 12.28 -19.36
CA SER A 228 2.04 13.02 -18.98
C SER A 228 1.27 13.64 -20.15
N GLY A 229 1.85 13.67 -21.34
CA GLY A 229 1.32 14.40 -22.49
C GLY A 229 1.36 15.92 -22.38
N TYR A 230 1.91 16.47 -21.28
CA TYR A 230 2.01 17.93 -21.10
C TYR A 230 3.17 18.50 -21.92
N PRO A 231 2.91 19.39 -22.89
CA PRO A 231 3.97 19.94 -23.72
C PRO A 231 4.77 21.00 -22.96
N SER A 232 6.07 21.07 -23.24
CA SER A 232 6.95 22.15 -22.79
C SER A 232 7.82 22.64 -23.95
N ASN A 233 8.58 23.70 -23.74
CA ASN A 233 9.51 24.27 -24.73
C ASN A 233 10.93 24.44 -24.19
N THR A 234 11.24 23.84 -23.04
CA THR A 234 12.58 23.85 -22.45
C THR A 234 13.57 23.05 -23.30
N ALA A 235 14.86 23.30 -23.12
CA ALA A 235 15.91 22.53 -23.80
C ALA A 235 15.85 21.04 -23.43
N ALA A 236 15.58 20.74 -22.15
CA ALA A 236 15.39 19.38 -21.67
C ALA A 236 14.22 18.67 -22.37
N PHE A 237 13.04 19.31 -22.42
CA PHE A 237 11.88 18.75 -23.10
C PHE A 237 12.10 18.52 -24.59
N ASN A 238 12.71 19.48 -25.29
CA ASN A 238 13.00 19.33 -26.71
C ASN A 238 13.99 18.19 -26.97
N SER A 239 14.99 18.01 -26.10
CA SER A 239 15.95 16.89 -26.17
C SER A 239 15.25 15.56 -25.98
N TYR A 240 14.49 15.43 -24.89
CA TYR A 240 13.66 14.26 -24.56
C TYR A 240 12.72 13.90 -25.71
N PHE A 241 11.90 14.85 -26.16
CA PHE A 241 10.90 14.58 -27.18
C PHE A 241 11.54 14.19 -28.51
N THR A 242 12.68 14.80 -28.87
CA THR A 242 13.43 14.41 -30.07
C THR A 242 13.94 12.97 -29.97
N SER A 243 14.48 12.55 -28.81
CA SER A 243 14.91 11.16 -28.61
C SER A 243 13.74 10.17 -28.64
N VAL A 244 12.60 10.49 -28.04
CA VAL A 244 11.39 9.64 -28.08
C VAL A 244 10.93 9.42 -29.52
N GLN A 245 10.94 10.46 -30.36
CA GLN A 245 10.57 10.32 -31.77
C GLN A 245 11.59 9.49 -32.58
N ALA A 246 12.86 9.47 -32.17
CA ALA A 246 13.91 8.73 -32.85
C ALA A 246 13.95 7.24 -32.44
N GLU A 247 13.54 6.93 -31.21
CA GLU A 247 13.58 5.58 -30.62
C GLU A 247 12.77 4.55 -31.41
N GLY A 248 11.59 4.94 -31.89
CA GLY A 248 10.64 4.00 -32.50
C GLY A 248 9.83 3.16 -31.50
N ALA A 249 9.96 3.44 -30.19
CA ALA A 249 9.15 2.86 -29.12
C ALA A 249 7.65 3.10 -29.30
N LYS A 250 6.82 2.25 -28.67
CA LYS A 250 5.39 2.51 -28.55
C LYS A 250 5.17 3.65 -27.55
N TYR A 251 4.79 4.81 -28.07
CA TYR A 251 4.49 5.99 -27.27
C TYR A 251 2.99 6.08 -26.91
N ALA A 252 2.70 6.41 -25.65
CA ALA A 252 1.36 6.79 -25.21
C ALA A 252 1.40 7.90 -24.16
N GLN A 253 0.33 8.68 -24.06
CA GLN A 253 0.11 9.57 -22.92
C GLN A 253 -0.46 8.77 -21.75
N ALA A 254 -0.19 9.23 -20.53
CA ALA A 254 -0.69 8.63 -19.31
C ALA A 254 -2.22 8.51 -19.34
N ALA A 255 -2.69 7.32 -18.98
CA ALA A 255 -4.09 6.97 -18.82
C ALA A 255 -4.15 5.84 -17.80
N TYR A 256 -5.26 5.74 -17.06
CA TYR A 256 -5.50 4.65 -16.12
C TYR A 256 -5.39 3.28 -16.82
N GLN A 257 -4.30 2.58 -16.55
CA GLN A 257 -4.00 1.27 -17.14
C GLN A 257 -3.09 0.45 -16.24
N SER A 258 -2.91 -0.82 -16.58
CA SER A 258 -2.08 -1.76 -15.81
C SER A 258 -1.29 -2.67 -16.74
N PHE A 259 -0.04 -2.91 -16.36
CA PHE A 259 0.90 -3.83 -16.96
C PHE A 259 1.16 -4.95 -15.95
N ASN A 260 1.21 -6.21 -16.40
CA ASN A 260 1.44 -7.35 -15.52
C ASN A 260 2.75 -8.03 -15.89
N TYR A 261 3.59 -8.24 -14.89
CA TYR A 261 4.91 -8.87 -15.01
C TYR A 261 4.97 -10.02 -14.01
N GLY A 262 4.63 -11.22 -14.46
CA GLY A 262 4.46 -12.37 -13.58
C GLY A 262 3.39 -12.13 -12.50
N ASN A 263 3.80 -12.12 -11.24
CA ASN A 263 2.96 -11.82 -10.08
C ASN A 263 2.91 -10.32 -9.70
N ALA A 264 3.68 -9.47 -10.37
CA ALA A 264 3.67 -8.03 -10.18
C ALA A 264 2.67 -7.33 -11.10
N SER A 265 2.04 -6.26 -10.61
CA SER A 265 1.17 -5.39 -11.41
C SER A 265 1.62 -3.94 -11.29
N PHE A 266 2.04 -3.34 -12.40
CA PHE A 266 2.41 -1.92 -12.48
C PHE A 266 1.24 -1.12 -13.05
N LYS A 267 0.78 -0.11 -12.32
CA LYS A 267 -0.45 0.63 -12.60
C LYS A 267 -0.16 2.11 -12.74
N ILE A 268 -0.77 2.75 -13.74
CA ILE A 268 -0.83 4.20 -13.86
C ILE A 268 -2.13 4.67 -13.23
N LEU A 269 -2.02 5.64 -12.32
CA LEU A 269 -3.12 6.14 -11.48
C LEU A 269 -3.53 7.59 -11.82
N THR A 270 -3.03 8.13 -12.94
CA THR A 270 -3.44 9.41 -13.51
C THR A 270 -3.78 9.24 -14.99
N GLY A 271 -4.46 10.22 -15.56
CA GLY A 271 -4.82 10.24 -16.97
C GLY A 271 -4.78 11.64 -17.55
N HIS A 272 -5.87 12.02 -18.22
CA HIS A 272 -5.97 13.28 -18.96
C HIS A 272 -6.60 14.40 -18.13
N GLU A 273 -6.38 14.40 -16.81
CA GLU A 273 -6.82 15.50 -15.95
C GLU A 273 -6.09 16.81 -16.33
N TYR A 274 -6.76 17.93 -16.09
CA TYR A 274 -6.16 19.25 -16.26
C TYR A 274 -5.73 19.81 -14.92
N TRP A 275 -4.49 20.27 -14.86
CA TRP A 275 -3.90 20.90 -13.69
C TRP A 275 -3.36 22.29 -14.01
N GLU A 276 -3.33 23.16 -13.01
CA GLU A 276 -2.73 24.51 -13.11
C GLU A 276 -1.21 24.45 -13.04
N GLU A 277 -0.68 23.68 -12.09
CA GLU A 277 0.77 23.50 -11.89
C GLU A 277 1.30 22.31 -12.68
N VAL A 278 2.47 22.47 -13.30
CA VAL A 278 3.10 21.46 -14.17
C VAL A 278 3.42 20.17 -13.40
N ASN A 279 3.87 20.30 -12.14
CA ASN A 279 4.13 19.18 -11.24
C ASN A 279 2.94 18.22 -11.10
N ASN A 280 1.71 18.75 -11.13
CA ASN A 280 0.50 17.96 -10.96
C ASN A 280 0.13 17.14 -12.21
N TYR A 281 0.81 17.33 -13.34
CA TYR A 281 0.73 16.41 -14.47
C TYR A 281 1.57 15.14 -14.27
N SER A 282 2.26 14.98 -13.13
CA SER A 282 3.04 13.79 -12.81
C SER A 282 2.25 12.50 -13.06
N VAL A 283 2.84 11.58 -13.83
CA VAL A 283 2.35 10.22 -13.98
C VAL A 283 2.52 9.46 -12.66
N VAL A 284 1.46 9.43 -11.83
CA VAL A 284 1.48 8.69 -10.57
C VAL A 284 1.37 7.20 -10.88
N CYS A 285 2.32 6.41 -10.37
CA CYS A 285 2.40 4.98 -10.61
C CYS A 285 2.28 4.18 -9.32
N ARG A 286 1.80 2.94 -9.42
CA ARG A 286 1.73 1.98 -8.32
C ARG A 286 2.28 0.63 -8.77
N LEU A 287 3.12 0.01 -7.95
CA LEU A 287 3.61 -1.35 -8.19
C LEU A 287 3.10 -2.25 -7.07
N ASP A 288 2.25 -3.21 -7.43
CA ASP A 288 1.75 -4.25 -6.54
C ASP A 288 2.61 -5.49 -6.69
N THR A 289 3.24 -5.95 -5.61
CA THR A 289 4.11 -7.15 -5.62
C THR A 289 3.59 -8.30 -4.76
N GLY A 290 2.40 -8.16 -4.17
CA GLY A 290 1.85 -9.10 -3.19
C GLY A 290 1.23 -8.32 -2.04
N ASP A 291 1.77 -8.54 -0.84
CA ASP A 291 1.51 -7.74 0.38
C ASP A 291 2.43 -6.50 0.48
N ILE A 292 3.37 -6.33 -0.46
CA ILE A 292 4.25 -5.17 -0.53
C ILE A 292 3.89 -4.34 -1.75
N GLU A 293 3.45 -3.10 -1.52
CA GLU A 293 3.09 -2.19 -2.59
C GLU A 293 3.88 -0.88 -2.54
N PHE A 294 4.17 -0.35 -3.73
CA PHE A 294 4.88 0.90 -3.91
C PHE A 294 3.95 1.94 -4.54
N LEU A 295 4.04 3.18 -4.07
CA LEU A 295 3.39 4.33 -4.70
C LEU A 295 4.45 5.36 -5.11
N PHE A 296 4.48 5.69 -6.40
CA PHE A 296 5.41 6.62 -7.03
C PHE A 296 4.69 7.90 -7.43
N MET A 297 4.98 8.99 -6.72
CA MET A 297 4.24 10.24 -6.88
C MET A 297 4.84 11.20 -7.93
N GLY A 298 6.07 10.99 -8.41
CA GLY A 298 6.81 12.02 -9.16
C GLY A 298 6.83 13.32 -8.34
N ASP A 299 6.32 14.40 -8.94
CA ASP A 299 6.15 15.70 -8.28
C ASP A 299 4.69 16.05 -7.96
N ALA A 300 3.78 15.08 -8.03
CA ALA A 300 2.37 15.28 -7.69
C ALA A 300 2.19 15.91 -6.30
N GLU A 301 1.40 16.97 -6.25
CA GLU A 301 1.15 17.77 -5.05
C GLU A 301 -0.27 17.53 -4.50
N SER A 302 -0.65 18.29 -3.48
CA SER A 302 -1.94 18.14 -2.78
C SER A 302 -3.21 18.10 -3.67
N PRO A 303 -3.31 18.79 -4.82
CA PRO A 303 -4.46 18.64 -5.71
C PRO A 303 -4.59 17.23 -6.28
N VAL A 304 -3.47 16.63 -6.73
CA VAL A 304 -3.45 15.26 -7.27
C VAL A 304 -3.74 14.26 -6.16
N GLU A 305 -3.12 14.40 -4.98
CA GLU A 305 -3.40 13.55 -3.81
C GLU A 305 -4.88 13.46 -3.45
N SER A 306 -5.59 14.59 -3.58
CA SER A 306 -7.01 14.68 -3.27
C SER A 306 -7.88 14.06 -4.36
N ASN A 307 -7.37 14.00 -5.59
CA ASN A 307 -8.05 13.46 -6.74
C ASN A 307 -7.82 11.95 -6.93
N LEU A 308 -6.69 11.42 -6.45
CA LEU A 308 -6.43 9.98 -6.46
C LEU A 308 -7.57 9.22 -5.76
N TYR A 309 -8.15 8.27 -6.48
CA TYR A 309 -9.25 7.42 -6.03
C TYR A 309 -8.88 5.94 -6.19
N GLY A 310 -9.57 5.07 -5.44
CA GLY A 310 -9.28 3.64 -5.39
C GLY A 310 -8.27 3.28 -4.29
N GLU A 311 -7.68 2.09 -4.42
CA GLU A 311 -6.68 1.59 -3.47
C GLU A 311 -5.35 2.30 -3.68
N ILE A 312 -4.98 3.18 -2.75
CA ILE A 312 -3.71 3.92 -2.73
C ILE A 312 -2.88 3.63 -1.47
N SER A 313 -3.32 2.70 -0.63
CA SER A 313 -2.52 2.16 0.47
C SER A 313 -1.24 1.53 -0.09
N ALA A 314 -0.09 1.81 0.50
CA ALA A 314 1.18 1.23 0.04
C ALA A 314 2.21 1.19 1.17
N GLU A 315 2.96 0.09 1.27
CA GLU A 315 4.04 -0.08 2.25
C GLU A 315 5.21 0.89 2.00
N ILE A 316 5.49 1.20 0.73
CA ILE A 316 6.58 2.08 0.32
C ILE A 316 6.03 3.27 -0.49
N LEU A 317 6.32 4.48 -0.02
CA LEU A 317 5.99 5.72 -0.72
C LEU A 317 7.26 6.39 -1.23
N LYS A 318 7.36 6.60 -2.54
CA LYS A 318 8.23 7.66 -3.08
C LYS A 318 7.52 8.99 -2.88
N VAL A 319 8.08 9.79 -2.00
CA VAL A 319 7.54 11.09 -1.63
C VAL A 319 7.55 12.02 -2.84
N GLY A 320 6.42 12.72 -3.02
CA GLY A 320 6.23 13.67 -4.10
C GLY A 320 7.12 14.90 -3.97
N HIS A 321 7.56 15.43 -5.10
CA HIS A 321 8.20 16.76 -5.23
C HIS A 321 9.40 16.93 -4.31
N HIS A 322 10.22 15.88 -4.26
CA HIS A 322 11.44 15.77 -3.46
C HIS A 322 11.28 16.08 -1.97
N GLY A 323 10.05 16.02 -1.45
CA GLY A 323 9.75 16.42 -0.07
C GLY A 323 9.42 17.90 0.14
N SER A 324 8.96 18.59 -0.91
CA SER A 324 8.32 19.91 -0.81
C SER A 324 7.16 19.92 0.18
N ASN A 325 6.82 21.11 0.69
CA ASN A 325 5.66 21.26 1.57
C ASN A 325 4.33 21.36 0.80
N SER A 326 4.34 21.37 -0.54
CA SER A 326 3.15 21.47 -1.41
C SER A 326 2.34 20.16 -1.51
N GLY A 327 2.95 19.04 -1.15
CA GLY A 327 2.34 17.72 -1.13
C GLY A 327 2.63 16.93 0.15
N SER A 328 2.48 15.61 0.04
CA SER A 328 2.33 14.64 1.11
C SER A 328 1.52 15.19 2.28
N THR A 329 0.29 15.61 2.01
CA THR A 329 -0.61 16.13 3.05
C THR A 329 -0.87 15.05 4.11
N GLN A 330 -1.22 15.45 5.34
CA GLN A 330 -1.50 14.47 6.40
C GLN A 330 -2.69 13.56 6.02
N ALA A 331 -3.69 14.12 5.33
CA ALA A 331 -4.84 13.35 4.86
C ALA A 331 -4.43 12.28 3.84
N PHE A 332 -3.54 12.62 2.91
CA PHE A 332 -2.98 11.67 1.95
C PHE A 332 -2.13 10.60 2.64
N LEU A 333 -1.20 11.00 3.52
CA LEU A 333 -0.34 10.06 4.25
C LEU A 333 -1.14 9.10 5.14
N ASN A 334 -2.27 9.54 5.70
CA ASN A 334 -3.16 8.66 6.45
C ASN A 334 -3.91 7.64 5.56
N LYS A 335 -4.13 7.95 4.28
CA LYS A 335 -4.74 7.02 3.31
C LYS A 335 -3.71 6.02 2.75
N VAL A 336 -2.50 6.50 2.46
CA VAL A 336 -1.40 5.66 1.96
C VAL A 336 -0.84 4.76 3.07
N TYR A 337 -0.73 5.31 4.28
CA TYR A 337 -0.21 4.67 5.49
C TYR A 337 1.15 3.94 5.29
N PRO A 338 2.19 4.63 4.79
CA PRO A 338 3.45 3.98 4.42
C PRO A 338 4.27 3.53 5.62
N GLN A 339 4.89 2.35 5.50
CA GLN A 339 5.91 1.88 6.44
C GLN A 339 7.27 2.54 6.16
N ALA A 340 7.59 2.77 4.88
CA ALA A 340 8.79 3.45 4.43
C ALA A 340 8.43 4.62 3.50
N ALA A 341 9.05 5.78 3.73
CA ALA A 341 8.95 6.95 2.88
C ALA A 341 10.34 7.29 2.33
N ILE A 342 10.48 7.23 1.01
CA ILE A 342 11.74 7.45 0.31
C ILE A 342 11.68 8.83 -0.34
N ILE A 343 12.67 9.66 -0.04
CA ILE A 343 12.79 11.02 -0.55
C ILE A 343 14.04 11.07 -1.44
N SER A 344 13.84 11.15 -2.76
CA SER A 344 14.91 11.49 -3.69
C SER A 344 15.11 13.00 -3.67
N VAL A 345 16.25 13.42 -3.16
CA VAL A 345 16.58 14.82 -2.85
C VAL A 345 18.09 15.00 -2.87
N GLY A 346 18.56 16.20 -3.23
CA GLY A 346 19.99 16.50 -3.33
C GLY A 346 20.55 17.09 -2.04
N GLU A 347 21.80 16.76 -1.73
CA GLU A 347 22.52 17.36 -0.60
C GLU A 347 22.73 18.86 -0.83
N GLY A 348 22.30 19.68 0.12
CA GLY A 348 22.50 21.13 0.07
C GLY A 348 21.70 21.84 -1.03
N ASN A 349 20.60 21.26 -1.50
CA ASN A 349 19.72 21.90 -2.48
C ASN A 349 19.19 23.26 -1.99
N ASP A 350 19.02 24.20 -2.92
CA ASP A 350 18.59 25.57 -2.62
C ASP A 350 17.07 25.70 -2.35
N TYR A 351 16.30 24.64 -2.61
CA TYR A 351 14.84 24.61 -2.39
C TYR A 351 14.46 24.45 -0.91
N GLY A 352 15.41 24.06 -0.06
CA GLY A 352 15.13 23.72 1.34
C GLY A 352 14.39 22.40 1.49
N HIS A 353 14.56 21.48 0.52
CA HIS A 353 13.96 20.15 0.55
C HIS A 353 14.87 19.14 1.27
N PRO A 354 14.30 18.11 1.92
CA PRO A 354 12.89 18.00 2.26
C PRO A 354 12.51 19.03 3.33
N SER A 355 11.30 19.57 3.24
CA SER A 355 10.84 20.60 4.18
C SER A 355 10.57 20.03 5.58
N ASP A 356 10.78 20.85 6.62
CA ASP A 356 10.49 20.47 8.02
C ASP A 356 9.03 20.03 8.24
N GLY A 357 8.10 20.72 7.56
CA GLY A 357 6.68 20.41 7.61
C GLY A 357 6.36 19.02 7.09
N LEU A 358 6.96 18.64 5.96
CA LEU A 358 6.84 17.30 5.39
C LEU A 358 7.43 16.23 6.31
N LEU A 359 8.68 16.43 6.78
CA LEU A 359 9.34 15.48 7.69
C LEU A 359 8.50 15.22 8.95
N THR A 360 7.90 16.28 9.51
CA THR A 360 6.99 16.17 10.66
C THR A 360 5.76 15.31 10.33
N ARG A 361 5.16 15.46 9.15
CA ARG A 361 3.98 14.67 8.73
C ARG A 361 4.31 13.20 8.47
N LEU A 362 5.48 12.91 7.90
CA LEU A 362 5.92 11.54 7.70
C LEU A 362 6.15 10.83 9.04
N GLN A 363 6.77 11.53 9.99
CA GLN A 363 6.99 11.02 11.34
C GLN A 363 5.70 10.81 12.13
N SER A 364 4.73 11.73 12.05
CA SER A 364 3.43 11.59 12.73
C SER A 364 2.62 10.41 12.19
N THR A 365 2.84 10.03 10.94
CA THR A 365 2.22 8.86 10.30
C THR A 365 2.90 7.54 10.73
N GLY A 366 4.10 7.61 11.31
CA GLY A 366 4.89 6.46 11.75
C GLY A 366 5.82 5.89 10.66
N ALA A 367 5.96 6.59 9.53
CA ALA A 367 6.81 6.14 8.43
C ALA A 367 8.29 6.23 8.80
N LYS A 368 9.06 5.22 8.40
CA LYS A 368 10.53 5.28 8.41
C LYS A 368 10.99 6.09 7.21
N ILE A 369 11.79 7.13 7.46
CA ILE A 369 12.24 8.05 6.41
C ILE A 369 13.59 7.60 5.88
N TYR A 370 13.73 7.58 4.56
CA TYR A 370 14.97 7.34 3.85
C TYR A 370 15.22 8.46 2.84
N ARG A 371 16.47 8.93 2.73
CA ARG A 371 16.83 10.06 1.87
C ARG A 371 18.08 9.80 1.05
N THR A 372 18.04 10.08 -0.24
CA THR A 372 19.20 9.87 -1.13
C THR A 372 20.38 10.76 -0.73
N ASP A 373 20.15 12.03 -0.38
CA ASP A 373 21.20 12.95 0.08
C ASP A 373 21.95 12.52 1.34
N LYS A 374 21.41 11.57 2.12
CA LYS A 374 22.06 11.05 3.34
C LYS A 374 22.56 9.63 3.20
N GLN A 375 22.02 8.87 2.26
CA GLN A 375 22.19 7.42 2.21
C GLN A 375 22.66 6.92 0.85
N GLY A 376 22.84 7.83 -0.11
CA GLY A 376 23.09 7.49 -1.50
C GLY A 376 21.89 6.79 -2.12
N THR A 377 22.15 5.93 -3.11
CA THR A 377 21.11 5.14 -3.77
C THR A 377 20.42 4.21 -2.78
N ILE A 378 19.10 4.33 -2.68
CA ILE A 378 18.26 3.50 -1.80
C ILE A 378 17.73 2.34 -2.62
N ILE A 379 17.95 1.11 -2.15
CA ILE A 379 17.54 -0.11 -2.84
C ILE A 379 16.56 -0.85 -1.94
N VAL A 380 15.35 -1.08 -2.46
CA VAL A 380 14.32 -1.89 -1.81
C VAL A 380 14.24 -3.22 -2.53
N THR A 381 14.47 -4.32 -1.81
CA THR A 381 14.29 -5.68 -2.33
C THR A 381 13.09 -6.32 -1.67
N THR A 382 12.18 -6.88 -2.46
CA THR A 382 10.99 -7.59 -1.97
C THR A 382 10.80 -8.94 -2.66
N ASP A 383 10.22 -9.87 -1.92
CA ASP A 383 9.70 -11.16 -2.42
C ASP A 383 8.16 -11.16 -2.55
N GLY A 384 7.54 -9.98 -2.40
CA GLY A 384 6.10 -9.81 -2.43
C GLY A 384 5.40 -9.98 -1.09
N SER A 385 6.01 -10.60 -0.07
CA SER A 385 5.43 -10.68 1.28
C SER A 385 6.22 -9.86 2.31
N SER A 386 7.50 -9.65 2.07
CA SER A 386 8.39 -8.88 2.92
C SER A 386 9.31 -8.01 2.08
N PHE A 387 9.89 -6.97 2.69
CA PHE A 387 10.88 -6.14 2.03
C PHE A 387 12.06 -5.83 2.95
N SER A 388 13.20 -5.52 2.32
CA SER A 388 14.39 -5.01 2.97
C SER A 388 14.88 -3.78 2.23
N ILE A 389 15.54 -2.88 2.96
CA ILE A 389 16.15 -1.67 2.41
C ILE A 389 17.65 -1.72 2.72
N ASN A 390 18.50 -1.36 1.76
CA ASN A 390 19.96 -1.41 1.88
C ASN A 390 20.56 -0.43 2.92
N ALA A 391 19.74 0.30 3.66
CA ALA A 391 20.17 1.29 4.63
C ALA A 391 19.23 1.34 5.85
N SER A 392 19.73 1.90 6.95
CA SER A 392 18.92 2.17 8.15
C SER A 392 18.12 3.47 7.97
N PRO A 393 16.91 3.61 8.56
CA PRO A 393 16.16 4.87 8.49
C PRO A 393 16.97 6.07 9.01
N CYS A 394 16.76 7.25 8.41
CA CYS A 394 17.34 8.50 8.93
C CYS A 394 16.90 8.75 10.38
N SER A 395 17.84 9.23 11.21
CA SER A 395 17.60 9.61 12.59
C SER A 395 16.47 10.63 12.71
N GLN A 396 15.41 10.31 13.45
CA GLN A 396 14.27 11.20 13.69
C GLN A 396 14.54 12.26 14.78
N THR A 397 15.81 12.48 15.14
CA THR A 397 16.19 13.37 16.25
C THR A 397 16.00 14.83 15.84
N GLY A 398 14.95 15.47 16.37
CA GLY A 398 14.71 16.90 16.17
C GLY A 398 13.25 17.32 16.23
N TYR A 399 12.32 16.38 16.11
CA TYR A 399 10.89 16.65 16.05
C TYR A 399 10.16 15.71 17.01
N PRO A 400 9.15 16.18 17.77
CA PRO A 400 8.50 15.37 18.78
C PRO A 400 7.81 14.15 18.14
N VAL A 401 8.24 12.95 18.52
CA VAL A 401 7.55 11.70 18.20
C VAL A 401 6.18 11.74 18.86
N ILE A 402 5.15 12.02 18.08
CA ILE A 402 3.77 11.83 18.53
C ILE A 402 3.47 10.35 18.27
N THR A 403 3.48 9.53 19.32
CA THR A 403 2.94 8.17 19.26
C THR A 403 1.57 8.21 18.59
N PRO A 404 1.27 7.35 17.60
CA PRO A 404 -0.06 7.29 17.02
C PRO A 404 -1.03 6.87 18.13
N VAL A 405 -1.78 7.83 18.65
CA VAL A 405 -2.94 7.52 19.46
C VAL A 405 -3.92 6.88 18.50
N LYS A 406 -4.27 5.62 18.78
CA LYS A 406 -5.42 4.96 18.19
C LYS A 406 -6.65 5.80 18.55
N ASN A 407 -6.99 6.78 17.69
CA ASN A 407 -8.17 7.61 17.87
C ASN A 407 -9.39 6.77 17.51
N ILE A 408 -9.79 5.95 18.48
CA ILE A 408 -11.15 5.45 18.57
C ILE A 408 -12.00 6.65 19.03
N GLY A 409 -12.67 7.30 18.07
CA GLY A 409 -13.83 8.15 18.29
C GLY A 409 -13.59 9.64 18.53
N ASP A 410 -13.42 10.41 17.46
CA ASP A 410 -14.26 11.59 17.17
C ASP A 410 -14.01 12.03 15.71
N SER A 411 -14.88 11.63 14.78
CA SER A 411 -14.82 11.99 13.36
C SER A 411 -15.35 13.41 13.10
N GLY A 412 -15.00 14.36 13.95
CA GLY A 412 -15.54 15.73 13.91
C GLY A 412 -14.49 16.75 13.54
N GLN A 413 -14.70 17.46 12.43
CA GLN A 413 -14.00 18.71 12.12
C GLN A 413 -14.02 19.67 13.33
N TYR A 414 -12.88 20.27 13.62
CA TYR A 414 -12.72 21.32 14.61
C TYR A 414 -13.19 22.66 14.04
N ILE A 415 -13.91 23.45 14.84
CA ILE A 415 -14.49 24.73 14.41
C ILE A 415 -13.77 25.88 15.13
N GLY A 416 -12.99 26.66 14.38
CA GLY A 416 -12.31 27.88 14.82
C GLY A 416 -13.20 29.11 14.80
N ASN A 417 -13.06 29.97 15.80
CA ASN A 417 -13.63 31.32 15.85
C ASN A 417 -12.60 32.35 15.36
N LYS A 418 -12.83 32.92 14.17
CA LYS A 418 -11.91 33.88 13.51
C LYS A 418 -11.54 35.07 14.40
N ASN A 419 -12.44 35.48 15.30
CA ASN A 419 -12.28 36.65 16.15
C ASN A 419 -11.54 36.33 17.46
N SER A 420 -11.93 35.27 18.16
CA SER A 420 -11.34 34.94 19.47
C SER A 420 -10.07 34.10 19.36
N LYS A 421 -9.73 33.60 18.16
CA LYS A 421 -8.66 32.64 17.92
C LYS A 421 -8.76 31.43 18.86
N LYS A 422 -9.98 30.91 19.03
CA LYS A 422 -10.23 29.65 19.76
C LYS A 422 -10.91 28.65 18.86
N PHE A 423 -10.56 27.38 18.98
CA PHE A 423 -11.23 26.30 18.24
C PHE A 423 -11.99 25.37 19.18
N HIS A 424 -12.98 24.66 18.63
CA HIS A 424 -14.04 23.97 19.33
C HIS A 424 -14.35 22.60 18.70
N ARG A 425 -14.89 21.66 19.48
CA ARG A 425 -15.60 20.48 18.91
C ARG A 425 -16.94 20.93 18.34
N SER A 426 -17.47 20.22 17.34
CA SER A 426 -18.79 20.49 16.72
C SER A 426 -19.96 20.43 17.73
N SER A 427 -19.79 19.73 18.84
CA SER A 427 -20.75 19.64 19.94
C SER A 427 -20.66 20.77 20.99
N CYS A 428 -19.75 21.73 20.81
CA CYS A 428 -19.53 22.78 21.80
C CYS A 428 -20.73 23.75 21.89
N SER A 429 -21.24 23.98 23.10
CA SER A 429 -22.33 24.95 23.33
C SER A 429 -21.96 26.42 23.09
N TYR A 430 -20.69 26.71 22.78
CA TYR A 430 -20.15 28.06 22.57
C TYR A 430 -19.57 28.23 21.16
N LEU A 431 -20.13 27.54 20.16
CA LEU A 431 -19.71 27.74 18.78
C LEU A 431 -19.91 29.20 18.35
N PRO A 432 -18.97 29.77 17.57
CA PRO A 432 -19.17 31.09 16.97
C PRO A 432 -20.28 31.04 15.93
N LYS A 433 -20.84 32.21 15.58
CA LYS A 433 -21.79 32.32 14.46
C LYS A 433 -21.13 31.80 13.16
N PRO A 434 -21.88 31.18 12.23
CA PRO A 434 -21.32 30.60 11.00
C PRO A 434 -20.39 31.54 10.21
N ALA A 435 -20.73 32.83 10.10
CA ALA A 435 -19.88 33.81 9.41
C ALA A 435 -18.47 33.99 10.02
N ASN A 436 -18.30 33.65 11.31
CA ASN A 436 -17.05 33.73 12.06
C ASN A 436 -16.37 32.37 12.24
N GLN A 437 -16.87 31.32 11.58
CA GLN A 437 -16.30 29.97 11.63
C GLN A 437 -15.18 29.81 10.59
N ILE A 438 -14.16 29.06 10.96
CA ILE A 438 -13.17 28.42 10.07
C ILE A 438 -13.07 26.95 10.49
N LEU A 439 -12.98 26.02 9.54
CA LEU A 439 -12.93 24.60 9.83
C LEU A 439 -11.48 24.11 9.81
N PHE A 440 -11.15 23.19 10.70
CA PHE A 440 -9.87 22.53 10.81
C PHE A 440 -10.11 21.02 10.89
N ASP A 441 -9.40 20.25 10.09
CA ASP A 441 -9.61 18.80 10.05
C ASP A 441 -8.95 18.13 11.26
N THR A 442 -7.88 18.72 11.80
CA THR A 442 -7.23 18.26 13.02
C THR A 442 -7.07 19.36 14.07
N ARG A 443 -6.86 18.92 15.32
CA ARG A 443 -6.49 19.80 16.43
C ARG A 443 -5.22 20.58 16.13
N ASN A 444 -4.28 19.94 15.43
CA ASN A 444 -2.97 20.52 15.14
C ASN A 444 -3.08 21.65 14.10
N ASP A 445 -3.94 21.50 13.08
CA ASP A 445 -4.17 22.55 12.07
C ASP A 445 -4.70 23.83 12.73
N ALA A 446 -5.62 23.67 13.69
CA ALA A 446 -6.15 24.80 14.44
C ALA A 446 -5.05 25.51 15.26
N VAL A 447 -4.17 24.74 15.93
CA VAL A 447 -3.07 25.28 16.73
C VAL A 447 -2.05 25.99 15.85
N GLN A 448 -1.66 25.41 14.72
CA GLN A 448 -0.73 26.03 13.77
C GLN A 448 -1.30 27.30 13.12
N ALA A 449 -2.62 27.35 12.87
CA ALA A 449 -3.32 28.55 12.42
C ALA A 449 -3.43 29.64 13.52
N GLY A 450 -2.84 29.43 14.69
CA GLY A 450 -2.80 30.36 15.81
C GLY A 450 -4.04 30.34 16.68
N PHE A 451 -4.78 29.23 16.73
CA PHE A 451 -5.98 29.08 17.56
C PHE A 451 -5.70 28.26 18.82
N GLU A 452 -6.22 28.71 19.95
CA GLU A 452 -6.13 28.01 21.23
C GLU A 452 -7.35 27.10 21.48
N PRO A 453 -7.19 25.97 22.19
CA PRO A 453 -8.31 25.09 22.48
C PRO A 453 -9.34 25.77 23.40
N CYS A 454 -10.62 25.63 23.06
CA CYS A 454 -11.70 26.08 23.94
C CYS A 454 -11.66 25.32 25.27
N GLN A 455 -11.45 26.03 26.37
CA GLN A 455 -11.37 25.46 27.72
C GLN A 455 -12.65 24.74 28.19
N ARG A 456 -13.78 24.97 27.51
CA ARG A 456 -15.07 24.37 27.86
C ARG A 456 -15.32 23.02 27.21
N CYS A 457 -15.11 22.89 25.90
CA CYS A 457 -15.26 21.61 25.22
C CYS A 457 -13.97 20.78 25.19
N LYS A 458 -12.84 21.37 25.61
CA LYS A 458 -11.52 20.73 25.67
C LYS A 458 -11.22 19.92 24.39
N PRO A 459 -11.25 20.61 23.22
CA PRO A 459 -11.10 19.98 21.91
C PRO A 459 -9.73 19.35 21.70
#